data_AF-A0A922DCI1-F1
#
_entry.id   AF-A0A922DCI1-F1
#
_cell.length_a   1.000
_cell.length_b   1.000
_cell.length_c   1.000
_cell.angle_alpha   90.00
_cell.angle_beta   90.00
_cell.angle_gamma   90.00
#
_symmetry.space_group_name_H-M   'P 1'
#
loop_
_entity.id
_entity.type
_entity.pdbx_description
1 polymer ?
#
loop_
_entity_poly.entity_id
_entity_poly.type
_entity_poly.pdbx_seq_one_letter_code
_entity_poly.pdbx_strand_id
1 'polypeptide(L)'
;MDCKLSHLKEEVFDSRMSDASEFVQKLQAGTSDNTLRCPYLANLEVERRKHLYGKGDDDKLMDALMQYFFRFGHLACFTSDVEVFLEVLTTDKKTEFLEKLKKGSESLSTVPTKVLGQSITILKVQEVVGKMYKLSKSELEGSAVQMVELYCRNLPLSKDLDPQENMHGEELLSMACNVLVQLFWRTRHLGYFIEAIMILEFGLTIRRYVWQYKILLLHLYSLVGALSSAYECYKSLDAKNILMETVSHHILPQMLVSPLWVDLNNLLKDYLKFMDDHFRESADLTFLAYRHRNYSKVIEFVQFKEQLQHSNQYLVARVEAPILHLKQNADNIEEEERVLESLKFGIQFIELSNEIGSKSLTFNEDLQSRPWWTPTSEKNYLLGPFEGISFFPRENMTKEREANVLRVIERKSLLPRMIYLSIRSASALLKENFEVNGSLSDPKISSELKFLLERYAKLLGFSLSDSIEVVLGVSSGVKPSSVRFYLLSNINSYFVINIVFRHYIIFTCQNTNKLFSIVYFFNGHGRLV
;
A
#
# COMPACT_ATOMS: atom_id res chain seq x y z
N MET A 1 1.58 21.67 -5.82
CA MET A 1 1.17 22.42 -7.02
C MET A 1 1.90 23.76 -7.01
N ASP A 2 2.95 23.92 -7.81
CA ASP A 2 3.72 25.17 -7.89
C ASP A 2 3.83 25.63 -9.34
N CYS A 3 2.71 26.07 -9.93
CA CYS A 3 2.76 26.87 -11.15
C CYS A 3 2.39 28.30 -10.78
N LYS A 4 3.33 29.03 -10.16
CA LYS A 4 3.23 30.48 -10.07
C LYS A 4 3.34 31.00 -11.49
N LEU A 5 2.21 31.36 -12.10
CA LEU A 5 2.12 31.94 -13.45
C LEU A 5 2.67 33.38 -13.49
N SER A 6 3.72 33.69 -12.72
CA SER A 6 4.30 35.02 -12.55
C SER A 6 5.15 35.51 -13.73
N HIS A 7 5.17 34.79 -14.85
CA HIS A 7 6.02 35.10 -15.99
C HIS A 7 5.32 35.93 -17.09
N LEU A 8 3.99 36.07 -17.05
CA LEU A 8 3.24 36.87 -18.03
C LEU A 8 2.98 38.28 -17.49
N LYS A 9 3.18 39.30 -18.34
CA LYS A 9 2.70 40.66 -18.07
C LYS A 9 1.17 40.66 -17.94
N GLU A 10 0.66 41.49 -17.05
CA GLU A 10 -0.76 41.56 -16.68
C GLU A 10 -1.68 41.76 -17.90
N GLU A 11 -1.37 42.71 -18.78
CA GLU A 11 -2.14 42.99 -20.00
C GLU A 11 -2.24 41.78 -20.94
N VAL A 12 -1.15 41.01 -21.06
CA VAL A 12 -1.09 39.81 -21.91
C VAL A 12 -1.91 38.68 -21.30
N PHE A 13 -1.88 38.56 -19.96
CA PHE A 13 -2.70 37.59 -19.25
C PHE A 13 -4.19 37.90 -19.43
N ASP A 14 -4.59 39.14 -19.21
CA ASP A 14 -5.99 39.57 -19.30
C ASP A 14 -6.55 39.37 -20.72
N SER A 15 -5.80 39.77 -21.76
CA SER A 15 -6.18 39.55 -23.15
C SER A 15 -6.36 38.05 -23.45
N ARG A 16 -5.40 37.20 -23.05
CA ARG A 16 -5.50 35.75 -23.28
C ARG A 16 -6.64 35.09 -22.51
N MET A 17 -6.92 35.54 -21.28
CA MET A 17 -8.05 35.03 -20.50
C MET A 17 -9.38 35.47 -21.10
N SER A 18 -9.46 36.68 -21.66
CA SER A 18 -10.63 37.15 -22.40
C SER A 18 -10.88 36.31 -23.64
N ASP A 19 -9.86 36.12 -24.48
CA ASP A 19 -9.94 35.29 -25.69
C ASP A 19 -10.36 33.85 -25.37
N ALA A 20 -9.77 33.27 -24.31
CA ALA A 20 -10.13 31.95 -23.84
C ALA A 20 -11.59 31.88 -23.36
N SER A 21 -12.05 32.89 -22.60
CA SER A 21 -13.43 32.95 -22.11
C SER A 21 -14.42 33.03 -23.28
N GLU A 22 -14.15 33.88 -24.29
CA GLU A 22 -14.98 34.01 -25.48
C GLU A 22 -15.02 32.71 -26.29
N PHE A 23 -13.88 32.04 -26.45
CA PHE A 23 -13.80 30.76 -27.13
C PHE A 23 -14.60 29.66 -26.39
N VAL A 24 -14.47 29.57 -25.07
CA VAL A 24 -15.24 28.61 -24.26
C VAL A 24 -16.74 28.90 -24.35
N GLN A 25 -17.16 30.17 -24.31
CA GLN A 25 -18.56 30.54 -24.49
C GLN A 25 -19.10 30.12 -25.87
N LYS A 26 -18.31 30.28 -26.95
CA LYS A 26 -18.67 29.78 -28.29
C LYS A 26 -18.83 28.26 -28.30
N LEU A 27 -17.94 27.52 -27.63
CA LEU A 27 -18.05 26.06 -27.51
C LEU A 27 -19.32 25.64 -26.75
N GLN A 28 -19.64 26.32 -25.66
CA GLN A 28 -20.86 26.06 -24.88
C GLN A 28 -22.12 26.36 -25.69
N ALA A 29 -22.14 27.46 -26.45
CA ALA A 29 -23.27 27.84 -27.30
C ALA A 29 -23.45 26.93 -28.52
N GLY A 30 -22.34 26.41 -29.09
CA GLY A 30 -22.36 25.50 -30.24
C GLY A 30 -22.69 24.04 -29.88
N THR A 31 -22.78 23.71 -28.61
CA THR A 31 -23.10 22.37 -28.13
C THR A 31 -24.62 22.18 -28.17
N SER A 32 -25.13 21.53 -29.22
CA SER A 32 -26.57 21.27 -29.41
C SER A 32 -27.14 20.28 -28.38
N ASP A 33 -26.28 19.50 -27.74
CA ASP A 33 -26.66 18.48 -26.77
C ASP A 33 -25.91 18.74 -25.46
N ASN A 34 -26.64 19.11 -24.40
CA ASN A 34 -26.14 19.52 -23.07
C ASN A 34 -25.35 18.43 -22.30
N THR A 35 -24.89 17.39 -23.00
CA THR A 35 -24.22 16.19 -22.49
C THR A 35 -22.70 16.32 -22.45
N LEU A 36 -22.10 17.26 -23.22
CA LEU A 36 -20.64 17.45 -23.23
C LEU A 36 -20.14 18.20 -21.99
N ARG A 37 -19.31 17.53 -21.19
CA ARG A 37 -18.69 18.10 -19.97
C ARG A 37 -17.55 19.07 -20.26
N CYS A 38 -16.74 18.79 -21.28
CA CYS A 38 -15.47 19.48 -21.53
C CYS A 38 -15.57 21.01 -21.63
N PRO A 39 -16.57 21.61 -22.34
CA PRO A 39 -16.70 23.06 -22.38
C PRO A 39 -16.97 23.71 -21.01
N TYR A 40 -17.65 23.00 -20.11
CA TYR A 40 -17.91 23.50 -18.75
C TYR A 40 -16.68 23.34 -17.84
N LEU A 41 -15.92 22.26 -17.99
CA LEU A 41 -14.63 22.09 -17.31
C LEU A 41 -13.60 23.13 -17.79
N ALA A 42 -13.60 23.47 -19.08
CA ALA A 42 -12.75 24.53 -19.62
C ALA A 42 -13.06 25.89 -18.97
N ASN A 43 -14.34 26.19 -18.72
CA ASN A 43 -14.74 27.42 -18.01
C ASN A 43 -14.22 27.42 -16.57
N LEU A 44 -14.32 26.29 -15.85
CA LEU A 44 -13.76 26.15 -14.51
C LEU A 44 -12.23 26.32 -14.49
N GLU A 45 -11.53 25.80 -15.48
CA GLU A 45 -10.07 25.98 -15.60
C GLU A 45 -9.69 27.44 -15.89
N VAL A 46 -10.47 28.17 -16.71
CA VAL A 46 -10.25 29.62 -16.92
C VAL A 46 -10.37 30.37 -15.60
N GLU A 47 -11.41 30.13 -14.82
CA GLU A 47 -11.59 30.79 -13.51
C GLU A 47 -10.51 30.37 -12.50
N ARG A 48 -10.12 29.09 -12.48
CA ARG A 48 -8.99 28.62 -11.65
C ARG A 48 -7.67 29.29 -12.03
N ARG A 49 -7.40 29.48 -13.33
CA ARG A 49 -6.17 30.18 -13.79
C ARG A 49 -6.14 31.64 -13.35
N LYS A 50 -7.29 32.33 -13.35
CA LYS A 50 -7.41 33.69 -12.80
C LYS A 50 -7.08 33.72 -11.31
N HIS A 51 -7.58 32.74 -10.52
CA HIS A 51 -7.24 32.61 -9.10
C HIS A 51 -5.75 32.37 -8.87
N LEU A 52 -5.13 31.44 -9.62
CA LEU A 52 -3.70 31.15 -9.50
C LEU A 52 -2.80 32.34 -9.87
N TYR A 53 -3.28 33.26 -10.72
CA TYR A 53 -2.59 34.50 -11.07
C TYR A 53 -2.84 35.65 -10.06
N GLY A 54 -3.80 35.50 -9.14
CA GLY A 54 -4.15 36.54 -8.15
C GLY A 54 -5.26 37.51 -8.60
N LYS A 55 -5.94 37.21 -9.72
CA LYS A 55 -7.10 37.97 -10.24
C LYS A 55 -8.41 37.16 -10.18
N GLY A 56 -8.46 36.17 -9.30
CA GLY A 56 -9.62 35.30 -9.13
C GLY A 56 -10.83 36.05 -8.59
N ASP A 57 -12.01 35.60 -9.00
CA ASP A 57 -13.30 36.03 -8.46
C ASP A 57 -14.00 34.77 -7.93
N ASP A 58 -14.04 34.64 -6.60
CA ASP A 58 -14.61 33.48 -5.94
C ASP A 58 -16.06 33.25 -6.39
N ASP A 59 -16.85 34.31 -6.58
CA ASP A 59 -18.26 34.20 -6.90
C ASP A 59 -18.45 33.68 -8.34
N LYS A 60 -17.60 34.09 -9.29
CA LYS A 60 -17.61 33.53 -10.66
C LYS A 60 -17.24 32.05 -10.71
N LEU A 61 -16.20 31.65 -9.95
CA LEU A 61 -15.82 30.25 -9.88
C LEU A 61 -16.93 29.42 -9.24
N MET A 62 -17.56 29.93 -8.19
CA MET A 62 -18.69 29.31 -7.52
C MET A 62 -19.90 29.16 -8.44
N ASP A 63 -20.22 30.19 -9.22
CA ASP A 63 -21.31 30.14 -10.20
C ASP A 63 -21.03 29.10 -11.29
N ALA A 64 -19.79 29.05 -11.80
CA ALA A 64 -19.36 28.04 -12.75
C ALA A 64 -19.47 26.61 -12.17
N LEU A 65 -19.09 26.42 -10.90
CA LEU A 65 -19.22 25.14 -10.19
C LEU A 65 -20.69 24.73 -10.02
N MET A 66 -21.57 25.67 -9.66
CA MET A 66 -23.00 25.41 -9.54
C MET A 66 -23.63 25.09 -10.89
N GLN A 67 -23.25 25.79 -11.96
CA GLN A 67 -23.68 25.45 -13.33
C GLN A 67 -23.24 24.04 -13.74
N TYR A 68 -22.02 23.64 -13.38
CA TYR A 68 -21.52 22.29 -13.60
C TYR A 68 -22.34 21.27 -12.81
N PHE A 69 -22.65 21.56 -11.53
CA PHE A 69 -23.46 20.68 -10.68
C PHE A 69 -24.89 20.48 -11.20
N PHE A 70 -25.55 21.53 -11.65
CA PHE A 70 -26.90 21.41 -12.19
C PHE A 70 -26.99 20.50 -13.41
N ARG A 71 -25.91 20.39 -14.19
CA ARG A 71 -25.85 19.55 -15.39
C ARG A 71 -25.35 18.14 -15.09
N PHE A 72 -24.28 18.03 -14.32
CA PHE A 72 -23.47 16.81 -14.18
C PHE A 72 -23.37 16.31 -12.74
N GLY A 73 -24.01 16.96 -11.77
CA GLY A 73 -23.95 16.61 -10.35
C GLY A 73 -24.50 15.22 -10.00
N HIS A 74 -25.24 14.58 -10.91
CA HIS A 74 -25.69 13.20 -10.74
C HIS A 74 -24.66 12.15 -11.22
N LEU A 75 -23.59 12.56 -11.89
CA LEU A 75 -22.59 11.66 -12.45
C LEU A 75 -21.51 11.33 -11.41
N ALA A 76 -21.06 10.07 -11.39
CA ALA A 76 -20.05 9.60 -10.44
C ALA A 76 -18.71 10.34 -10.52
N CYS A 77 -18.37 10.88 -11.70
CA CYS A 77 -17.13 11.63 -11.95
C CYS A 77 -17.17 13.07 -11.42
N PHE A 78 -18.31 13.59 -10.97
CA PHE A 78 -18.44 15.00 -10.59
C PHE A 78 -17.39 15.41 -9.55
N THR A 79 -17.23 14.64 -8.49
CA THR A 79 -16.31 14.97 -7.39
C THR A 79 -14.86 15.02 -7.87
N SER A 80 -14.40 14.03 -8.64
CA SER A 80 -13.05 14.01 -9.20
C SER A 80 -12.82 15.13 -10.22
N ASP A 81 -13.85 15.50 -10.97
CA ASP A 81 -13.78 16.61 -11.92
C ASP A 81 -13.58 17.95 -11.19
N VAL A 82 -14.25 18.16 -10.05
CA VAL A 82 -14.25 19.47 -9.36
C VAL A 82 -13.17 19.64 -8.30
N GLU A 83 -12.59 18.55 -7.80
CA GLU A 83 -11.63 18.57 -6.68
C GLU A 83 -10.50 19.60 -6.87
N VAL A 84 -9.88 19.61 -8.05
CA VAL A 84 -8.77 20.52 -8.40
C VAL A 84 -9.18 22.01 -8.39
N PHE A 85 -10.45 22.32 -8.65
CA PHE A 85 -10.98 23.69 -8.61
C PHE A 85 -11.36 24.11 -7.20
N LEU A 86 -11.75 23.17 -6.34
CA LEU A 86 -11.99 23.46 -4.94
C LEU A 86 -10.69 23.86 -4.24
N GLU A 87 -9.52 23.32 -4.65
CA GLU A 87 -8.24 23.62 -4.00
C GLU A 87 -7.88 25.12 -3.96
N VAL A 88 -8.30 25.92 -4.95
CA VAL A 88 -8.01 27.36 -4.99
C VAL A 88 -8.95 28.21 -4.12
N LEU A 89 -10.07 27.64 -3.65
CA LEU A 89 -11.02 28.33 -2.78
C LEU A 89 -10.58 28.28 -1.31
N THR A 90 -10.91 29.34 -0.58
CA THR A 90 -10.75 29.38 0.89
C THR A 90 -11.67 28.36 1.57
N THR A 91 -11.35 27.99 2.81
CA THR A 91 -12.18 27.06 3.61
C THR A 91 -13.61 27.57 3.75
N ASP A 92 -13.80 28.87 3.93
CA ASP A 92 -15.12 29.48 4.09
C ASP A 92 -15.92 29.37 2.79
N LYS A 93 -15.31 29.69 1.64
CA LYS A 93 -15.94 29.53 0.32
C LYS A 93 -16.28 28.08 -0.02
N LYS A 94 -15.43 27.13 0.35
CA LYS A 94 -15.75 25.69 0.24
C LYS A 94 -16.98 25.30 1.05
N THR A 95 -17.13 25.86 2.26
CA THR A 95 -18.33 25.60 3.07
C THR A 95 -19.57 26.26 2.49
N GLU A 96 -19.45 27.49 1.96
CA GLU A 96 -20.52 28.18 1.24
C GLU A 96 -20.99 27.35 0.03
N PHE A 97 -20.06 26.76 -0.71
CA PHE A 97 -20.34 25.91 -1.87
C PHE A 97 -21.17 24.70 -1.49
N LEU A 98 -20.77 23.99 -0.44
CA LEU A 98 -21.49 22.82 0.05
C LEU A 98 -22.93 23.16 0.46
N GLU A 99 -23.15 24.30 1.13
CA GLU A 99 -24.50 24.73 1.49
C GLU A 99 -25.33 25.14 0.26
N LYS A 100 -24.70 25.74 -0.77
CA LYS A 100 -25.36 26.01 -2.07
C LYS A 100 -25.75 24.72 -2.78
N LEU A 101 -24.90 23.69 -2.77
CA LEU A 101 -25.21 22.37 -3.35
C LEU A 101 -26.42 21.72 -2.67
N LYS A 102 -26.46 21.74 -1.33
CA LYS A 102 -27.59 21.19 -0.56
C LYS A 102 -28.90 21.87 -0.92
N LYS A 103 -28.93 23.20 -0.89
CA LYS A 103 -30.12 24.00 -1.28
C LYS A 103 -30.51 23.80 -2.74
N GLY A 104 -29.53 23.72 -3.65
CA GLY A 104 -29.77 23.54 -5.07
C GLY A 104 -30.34 22.16 -5.42
N SER A 105 -30.09 21.13 -4.60
CA SER A 105 -30.50 19.74 -4.90
C SER A 105 -31.99 19.47 -4.77
N GLU A 106 -32.70 20.26 -3.96
CA GLU A 106 -34.11 20.03 -3.62
C GLU A 106 -35.07 20.22 -4.82
N SER A 107 -34.59 20.74 -5.97
CA SER A 107 -35.42 21.17 -7.09
C SER A 107 -35.01 20.66 -8.49
N LEU A 108 -34.04 19.76 -8.62
CA LEU A 108 -33.36 19.54 -9.93
C LEU A 108 -33.83 18.36 -10.77
N SER A 109 -34.25 17.25 -10.16
CA SER A 109 -34.62 16.06 -10.93
C SER A 109 -35.70 15.25 -10.23
N THR A 110 -36.63 14.71 -11.03
CA THR A 110 -37.63 13.74 -10.57
C THR A 110 -37.21 12.30 -10.85
N VAL A 111 -36.10 12.09 -11.59
CA VAL A 111 -35.60 10.77 -11.95
C VAL A 111 -34.85 10.17 -10.75
N PRO A 112 -35.30 9.04 -10.16
CA PRO A 112 -34.76 8.51 -8.91
C PRO A 112 -33.23 8.29 -8.93
N THR A 113 -32.69 7.77 -10.03
CA THR A 113 -31.24 7.52 -10.18
C THR A 113 -30.43 8.81 -10.18
N LYS A 114 -30.96 9.89 -10.78
CA LYS A 114 -30.29 11.21 -10.77
C LYS A 114 -30.34 11.87 -9.39
N VAL A 115 -31.47 11.75 -8.69
CA VAL A 115 -31.62 12.24 -7.32
C VAL A 115 -30.64 11.54 -6.38
N LEU A 116 -30.51 10.22 -6.50
CA LEU A 116 -29.53 9.45 -5.75
C LEU A 116 -28.10 9.88 -6.10
N GLY A 117 -27.77 10.00 -7.38
CA GLY A 117 -26.45 10.48 -7.83
C GLY A 117 -26.08 11.85 -7.26
N GLN A 118 -27.02 12.80 -7.26
CA GLN A 118 -26.81 14.13 -6.66
C GLN A 118 -26.59 14.05 -5.15
N SER A 119 -27.36 13.21 -4.45
CA SER A 119 -27.21 13.00 -3.02
C SER A 119 -25.82 12.44 -2.67
N ILE A 120 -25.33 11.46 -3.44
CA ILE A 120 -23.99 10.89 -3.29
C ILE A 120 -22.92 11.95 -3.57
N THR A 121 -23.07 12.73 -4.63
CA THR A 121 -22.16 13.82 -4.97
C THR A 121 -22.04 14.83 -3.83
N ILE A 122 -23.14 15.23 -3.19
CA ILE A 122 -23.12 16.16 -2.05
C ILE A 122 -22.34 15.56 -0.87
N LEU A 123 -22.58 14.29 -0.57
CA LEU A 123 -21.85 13.58 0.50
C LEU A 123 -20.35 13.51 0.19
N LYS A 124 -19.98 13.20 -1.06
CA LYS A 124 -18.57 13.16 -1.51
C LYS A 124 -17.90 14.53 -1.45
N VAL A 125 -18.56 15.59 -1.89
CA VAL A 125 -18.04 16.96 -1.77
C VAL A 125 -17.89 17.36 -0.30
N GLN A 126 -18.82 16.95 0.57
CA GLN A 126 -18.72 17.17 2.02
C GLN A 126 -17.47 16.51 2.63
N GLU A 127 -17.07 15.34 2.13
CA GLU A 127 -15.83 14.65 2.50
C GLU A 127 -14.59 15.41 2.00
N VAL A 128 -14.55 15.80 0.72
CA VAL A 128 -13.42 16.54 0.10
C VAL A 128 -13.18 17.90 0.75
N VAL A 129 -14.25 18.63 1.13
CA VAL A 129 -14.15 19.91 1.85
C VAL A 129 -13.60 19.72 3.27
N GLY A 130 -13.53 18.49 3.78
CA GLY A 130 -13.02 18.18 5.12
C GLY A 130 -14.00 18.51 6.25
N LYS A 131 -15.26 18.86 5.93
CA LYS A 131 -16.28 19.20 6.94
C LYS A 131 -16.64 18.00 7.81
N MET A 132 -16.65 16.79 7.23
CA MET A 132 -16.93 15.55 7.97
C MET A 132 -16.05 15.38 9.21
N TYR A 133 -14.78 15.78 9.16
CA TYR A 133 -13.90 15.59 10.30
C TYR A 133 -14.08 16.65 11.40
N LYS A 134 -14.78 17.74 11.14
CA LYS A 134 -15.15 18.72 12.17
C LYS A 134 -16.47 18.38 12.86
N LEU A 135 -17.22 17.42 12.31
CA LEU A 135 -18.47 16.96 12.90
C LEU A 135 -18.23 16.32 14.26
N SER A 136 -19.19 16.54 15.16
CA SER A 136 -19.28 15.86 16.43
C SER A 136 -19.54 14.37 16.22
N LYS A 137 -19.34 13.59 17.29
CA LYS A 137 -19.59 12.14 17.29
C LYS A 137 -21.01 11.81 16.80
N SER A 138 -22.02 12.48 17.34
CA SER A 138 -23.44 12.26 17.01
C SER A 138 -23.75 12.57 15.54
N GLU A 139 -23.17 13.65 15.00
CA GLU A 139 -23.35 14.01 13.58
C GLU A 139 -22.69 13.00 12.63
N LEU A 140 -21.55 12.42 13.01
CA LEU A 140 -20.89 11.35 12.24
C LEU A 140 -21.71 10.05 12.28
N GLU A 141 -22.21 9.66 13.44
CA GLU A 141 -23.11 8.51 13.57
C GLU A 141 -24.36 8.70 12.70
N GLY A 142 -25.00 9.86 12.79
CA GLY A 142 -26.14 10.21 11.94
C GLY A 142 -25.81 10.19 10.44
N SER A 143 -24.61 10.64 10.05
CA SER A 143 -24.16 10.58 8.66
C SER A 143 -23.97 9.15 8.15
N ALA A 144 -23.38 8.26 8.97
CA ALA A 144 -23.22 6.85 8.61
C ALA A 144 -24.58 6.15 8.46
N VAL A 145 -25.51 6.39 9.40
CA VAL A 145 -26.89 5.88 9.32
C VAL A 145 -27.58 6.38 8.05
N GLN A 146 -27.50 7.69 7.77
CA GLN A 146 -28.10 8.29 6.57
C GLN A 146 -27.59 7.62 5.28
N MET A 147 -26.27 7.35 5.18
CA MET A 147 -25.67 6.70 4.01
C MET A 147 -26.21 5.27 3.81
N VAL A 148 -26.29 4.48 4.89
CA VAL A 148 -26.80 3.10 4.83
C VAL A 148 -28.30 3.07 4.54
N GLU A 149 -29.09 3.96 5.13
CA GLU A 149 -30.52 4.09 4.84
C GLU A 149 -30.75 4.48 3.37
N LEU A 150 -29.97 5.44 2.86
CA LEU A 150 -30.05 5.87 1.47
C LEU A 150 -29.70 4.72 0.51
N TYR A 151 -28.70 3.89 0.86
CA TYR A 151 -28.35 2.68 0.13
C TYR A 151 -29.53 1.71 0.10
N CYS A 152 -30.02 1.30 1.27
CA CYS A 152 -31.10 0.32 1.41
C CYS A 152 -32.38 0.74 0.69
N ARG A 153 -32.77 2.01 0.80
CA ARG A 153 -33.98 2.55 0.16
C ARG A 153 -33.90 2.51 -1.38
N ASN A 154 -32.70 2.61 -1.94
CA ASN A 154 -32.49 2.67 -3.38
C ASN A 154 -32.00 1.35 -4.01
N LEU A 155 -31.81 0.29 -3.21
CA LEU A 155 -31.50 -1.05 -3.72
C LEU A 155 -32.39 -1.50 -4.90
N PRO A 156 -33.73 -1.28 -4.88
CA PRO A 156 -34.60 -1.69 -5.98
C PRO A 156 -34.26 -1.07 -7.33
N LEU A 157 -33.59 0.10 -7.37
CA LEU A 157 -33.19 0.75 -8.61
C LEU A 157 -32.22 -0.09 -9.43
N SER A 158 -31.53 -1.03 -8.78
CA SER A 158 -30.50 -1.86 -9.41
C SER A 158 -30.91 -3.32 -9.56
N LYS A 159 -32.21 -3.63 -9.43
CA LYS A 159 -32.71 -5.01 -9.46
C LYS A 159 -32.43 -5.72 -10.79
N ASP A 160 -32.55 -4.99 -11.89
CA ASP A 160 -32.46 -5.54 -13.25
C ASP A 160 -31.05 -5.35 -13.88
N LEU A 161 -30.10 -4.81 -13.12
CA LEU A 161 -28.70 -4.66 -13.58
C LEU A 161 -27.96 -5.99 -13.49
N ASP A 162 -27.06 -6.23 -14.45
CA ASP A 162 -26.21 -7.41 -14.47
C ASP A 162 -25.43 -7.55 -13.15
N PRO A 163 -25.23 -8.76 -12.61
CA PRO A 163 -24.39 -9.02 -11.44
C PRO A 163 -23.03 -8.29 -11.42
N GLN A 164 -22.40 -8.15 -12.59
CA GLN A 164 -21.08 -7.54 -12.79
C GLN A 164 -21.13 -6.02 -13.01
N GLU A 165 -22.31 -5.45 -13.29
CA GLU A 165 -22.47 -4.01 -13.41
C GLU A 165 -22.48 -3.33 -12.04
N ASN A 166 -21.92 -2.12 -12.01
CA ASN A 166 -21.89 -1.29 -10.82
C ASN A 166 -23.30 -0.92 -10.39
N MET A 167 -23.56 -1.04 -9.09
CA MET A 167 -24.89 -0.80 -8.54
C MET A 167 -25.10 0.70 -8.30
N HIS A 168 -26.34 1.18 -8.49
CA HIS A 168 -26.68 2.53 -8.07
C HIS A 168 -26.48 2.69 -6.56
N GLY A 169 -25.62 3.63 -6.16
CA GLY A 169 -25.34 3.92 -4.76
C GLY A 169 -24.35 2.98 -4.08
N GLU A 170 -23.64 2.11 -4.81
CA GLU A 170 -22.63 1.21 -4.22
C GLU A 170 -21.60 1.94 -3.34
N GLU A 171 -21.24 3.17 -3.69
CA GLU A 171 -20.24 3.96 -2.95
C GLU A 171 -20.68 4.33 -1.52
N LEU A 172 -21.99 4.34 -1.25
CA LEU A 172 -22.54 4.74 0.05
C LEU A 172 -22.03 3.87 1.21
N LEU A 173 -21.90 2.56 1.01
CA LEU A 173 -21.40 1.66 2.05
C LEU A 173 -19.90 1.86 2.30
N SER A 174 -19.11 2.14 1.26
CA SER A 174 -17.69 2.50 1.44
C SER A 174 -17.53 3.84 2.17
N MET A 175 -18.38 4.82 1.89
CA MET A 175 -18.39 6.10 2.59
C MET A 175 -18.80 5.94 4.06
N ALA A 176 -19.84 5.15 4.34
CA ALA A 176 -20.26 4.84 5.70
C ALA A 176 -19.14 4.11 6.47
N CYS A 177 -18.43 3.18 5.81
CA CYS A 177 -17.27 2.50 6.39
C CYS A 177 -16.18 3.50 6.77
N ASN A 178 -15.85 4.45 5.89
CA ASN A 178 -14.85 5.48 6.19
C ASN A 178 -15.22 6.29 7.44
N VAL A 179 -16.50 6.66 7.60
CA VAL A 179 -17.03 7.37 8.78
C VAL A 179 -16.94 6.51 10.03
N LEU A 180 -17.32 5.23 9.96
CA LEU A 180 -17.23 4.30 11.10
C LEU A 180 -15.78 4.06 11.53
N VAL A 181 -14.86 3.89 10.59
CA VAL A 181 -13.42 3.76 10.89
C VAL A 181 -12.87 5.04 11.53
N GLN A 182 -13.33 6.20 11.08
CA GLN A 182 -12.99 7.47 11.70
C GLN A 182 -13.52 7.56 13.14
N LEU A 183 -14.76 7.14 13.39
CA LEU A 183 -15.34 7.07 14.74
C LEU A 183 -14.55 6.11 15.63
N PHE A 184 -14.16 4.95 15.11
CA PHE A 184 -13.27 4.02 15.80
C PHE A 184 -11.93 4.68 16.15
N TRP A 185 -11.30 5.38 15.20
CA TRP A 185 -10.00 6.03 15.44
C TRP A 185 -10.08 7.09 16.55
N ARG A 186 -11.15 7.89 16.57
CA ARG A 186 -11.41 8.94 17.58
C ARG A 186 -11.72 8.39 18.96
N THR A 187 -12.55 7.36 19.03
CA THR A 187 -13.16 6.91 20.30
C THR A 187 -12.51 5.65 20.86
N ARG A 188 -11.81 4.89 20.02
CA ARG A 188 -11.34 3.51 20.29
C ARG A 188 -12.46 2.53 20.63
N HIS A 189 -13.70 2.88 20.32
CA HIS A 189 -14.83 2.00 20.54
C HIS A 189 -14.90 0.94 19.44
N LEU A 190 -14.64 -0.31 19.81
CA LEU A 190 -14.56 -1.43 18.87
C LEU A 190 -15.87 -1.68 18.10
N GLY A 191 -17.02 -1.26 18.65
CA GLY A 191 -18.31 -1.36 17.99
C GLY A 191 -18.33 -0.75 16.58
N TYR A 192 -17.77 0.46 16.39
CA TYR A 192 -17.72 1.09 15.06
C TYR A 192 -16.85 0.31 14.08
N PHE A 193 -15.77 -0.29 14.58
CA PHE A 193 -14.88 -1.10 13.76
C PHE A 193 -15.59 -2.37 13.27
N ILE A 194 -16.32 -3.03 14.17
CA ILE A 194 -17.12 -4.22 13.82
C ILE A 194 -18.25 -3.85 12.87
N GLU A 195 -18.96 -2.75 13.12
CA GLU A 195 -20.01 -2.24 12.23
C GLU A 195 -19.46 -1.93 10.82
N ALA A 196 -18.26 -1.34 10.72
CA ALA A 196 -17.61 -1.09 9.44
C ALA A 196 -17.39 -2.38 8.63
N ILE A 197 -16.95 -3.47 9.29
CA ILE A 197 -16.86 -4.78 8.65
C ILE A 197 -18.25 -5.30 8.25
N MET A 198 -19.22 -5.23 9.17
CA MET A 198 -20.57 -5.76 8.94
C MET A 198 -21.27 -5.13 7.74
N ILE A 199 -21.16 -3.80 7.57
CA ILE A 199 -21.82 -3.13 6.43
C ILE A 199 -21.18 -3.50 5.09
N LEU A 200 -19.86 -3.72 5.05
CA LEU A 200 -19.17 -4.11 3.83
C LEU A 200 -19.46 -5.57 3.47
N GLU A 201 -19.46 -6.46 4.46
CA GLU A 201 -19.90 -7.85 4.30
C GLU A 201 -21.35 -7.91 3.81
N PHE A 202 -22.26 -7.13 4.43
CA PHE A 202 -23.64 -6.98 3.96
C PHE A 202 -23.68 -6.54 2.49
N GLY A 203 -22.91 -5.52 2.11
CA GLY A 203 -22.80 -5.09 0.72
C GLY A 203 -22.36 -6.21 -0.23
N LEU A 204 -21.38 -7.02 0.17
CA LEU A 204 -20.89 -8.16 -0.62
C LEU A 204 -21.89 -9.32 -0.72
N THR A 205 -22.76 -9.51 0.29
CA THR A 205 -23.87 -10.48 0.18
C THR A 205 -24.88 -10.09 -0.90
N ILE A 206 -25.06 -8.79 -1.15
CA ILE A 206 -25.96 -8.26 -2.18
C ILE A 206 -25.25 -8.21 -3.53
N ARG A 207 -24.05 -7.62 -3.61
CA ARG A 207 -23.25 -7.48 -4.83
C ARG A 207 -21.81 -7.94 -4.60
N ARG A 208 -21.48 -9.13 -5.12
CA ARG A 208 -20.21 -9.82 -4.88
C ARG A 208 -18.99 -9.21 -5.56
N TYR A 209 -19.18 -8.38 -6.59
CA TYR A 209 -18.10 -7.90 -7.46
C TYR A 209 -17.57 -6.51 -7.09
N VAL A 210 -18.10 -5.87 -6.04
CA VAL A 210 -17.68 -4.53 -5.61
C VAL A 210 -16.27 -4.59 -5.00
N TRP A 211 -15.28 -4.19 -5.79
CA TRP A 211 -13.87 -4.29 -5.42
C TRP A 211 -13.51 -3.36 -4.25
N GLN A 212 -14.16 -2.20 -4.14
CA GLN A 212 -13.92 -1.23 -3.07
C GLN A 212 -14.20 -1.86 -1.71
N TYR A 213 -15.29 -2.62 -1.58
CA TYR A 213 -15.63 -3.30 -0.33
C TYR A 213 -14.59 -4.36 0.02
N LYS A 214 -14.15 -5.15 -0.97
CA LYS A 214 -13.12 -6.18 -0.80
C LYS A 214 -11.80 -5.58 -0.33
N ILE A 215 -11.37 -4.46 -0.90
CA ILE A 215 -10.14 -3.76 -0.49
C ILE A 215 -10.28 -3.23 0.94
N LEU A 216 -11.39 -2.55 1.26
CA LEU A 216 -11.62 -2.05 2.61
C LEU A 216 -11.66 -3.19 3.65
N LEU A 217 -12.38 -4.28 3.38
CA LEU A 217 -12.42 -5.47 4.22
C LEU A 217 -11.05 -6.11 4.38
N LEU A 218 -10.26 -6.23 3.31
CA LEU A 218 -8.89 -6.74 3.38
C LEU A 218 -8.05 -5.96 4.39
N HIS A 219 -8.10 -4.63 4.37
CA HIS A 219 -7.35 -3.78 5.33
C HIS A 219 -7.91 -3.88 6.75
N LEU A 220 -9.23 -3.95 6.92
CA LEU A 220 -9.86 -4.13 8.23
C LEU A 220 -9.52 -5.50 8.84
N TYR A 221 -9.63 -6.59 8.06
CA TYR A 221 -9.25 -7.93 8.50
C TYR A 221 -7.76 -8.03 8.82
N SER A 222 -6.92 -7.39 8.02
CA SER A 222 -5.49 -7.29 8.30
C SER A 222 -5.20 -6.61 9.64
N LEU A 223 -5.97 -5.56 10.00
CA LEU A 223 -5.79 -4.85 11.27
C LEU A 223 -6.10 -5.73 12.50
N VAL A 224 -7.13 -6.57 12.43
CA VAL A 224 -7.50 -7.48 13.52
C VAL A 224 -6.74 -8.81 13.51
N GLY A 225 -5.84 -9.00 12.55
CA GLY A 225 -5.07 -10.24 12.41
C GLY A 225 -5.85 -11.40 11.80
N ALA A 226 -7.03 -11.16 11.24
CA ALA A 226 -7.83 -12.16 10.49
C ALA A 226 -7.27 -12.35 9.07
N LEU A 227 -5.98 -12.71 8.98
CA LEU A 227 -5.23 -12.71 7.72
C LEU A 227 -5.75 -13.71 6.69
N SER A 228 -6.29 -14.85 7.11
CA SER A 228 -6.92 -15.80 6.20
C SER A 228 -8.12 -15.15 5.48
N SER A 229 -8.99 -14.44 6.21
CA SER A 229 -10.11 -13.71 5.61
C SER A 229 -9.65 -12.56 4.72
N ALA A 230 -8.61 -11.82 5.15
CA ALA A 230 -8.01 -10.77 4.30
C ALA A 230 -7.47 -11.33 2.99
N TYR A 231 -6.82 -12.50 3.03
CA TYR A 231 -6.30 -13.17 1.84
C TYR A 231 -7.41 -13.73 0.94
N GLU A 232 -8.52 -14.23 1.50
CA GLU A 232 -9.70 -14.59 0.70
C GLU A 232 -10.29 -13.37 -0.03
N CYS A 233 -10.39 -12.21 0.64
CA CYS A 233 -10.79 -10.97 -0.01
C CYS A 233 -9.86 -10.63 -1.18
N TYR A 234 -8.54 -10.74 -0.98
CA TYR A 234 -7.55 -10.52 -2.04
C TYR A 234 -7.73 -11.49 -3.22
N LYS A 235 -7.85 -12.80 -2.97
CA LYS A 235 -8.07 -13.80 -4.03
C LYS A 235 -9.35 -13.51 -4.81
N SER A 236 -10.39 -13.03 -4.15
CA SER A 236 -11.65 -12.68 -4.79
C SER A 236 -11.59 -11.45 -5.71
N LEU A 237 -10.48 -10.68 -5.68
CA LEU A 237 -10.22 -9.60 -6.65
C LEU A 237 -9.71 -10.15 -7.99
N ASP A 238 -9.29 -11.41 -8.05
CA ASP A 238 -8.76 -12.08 -9.26
C ASP A 238 -7.62 -11.28 -9.94
N ALA A 239 -6.70 -10.74 -9.12
CA ALA A 239 -5.57 -9.96 -9.60
C ALA A 239 -4.61 -10.83 -10.44
N LYS A 240 -4.51 -10.53 -11.74
CA LYS A 240 -3.70 -11.26 -12.73
C LYS A 240 -2.75 -10.34 -13.49
N ASN A 241 -1.65 -10.90 -13.96
CA ASN A 241 -0.65 -10.22 -14.79
C ASN A 241 -0.21 -8.89 -14.16
N ILE A 242 -0.33 -7.78 -14.89
CA ILE A 242 0.06 -6.45 -14.43
C ILE A 242 -0.70 -5.99 -13.17
N LEU A 243 -1.89 -6.53 -12.88
CA LEU A 243 -2.59 -6.21 -11.63
C LEU A 243 -1.85 -6.78 -10.42
N MET A 244 -1.07 -7.87 -10.58
CA MET A 244 -0.24 -8.37 -9.49
C MET A 244 0.86 -7.37 -9.13
N GLU A 245 1.39 -6.62 -10.09
CA GLU A 245 2.36 -5.53 -9.85
C GLU A 245 1.72 -4.36 -9.10
N THR A 246 0.50 -3.98 -9.46
CA THR A 246 -0.11 -2.75 -8.94
C THR A 246 -0.92 -2.96 -7.66
N VAL A 247 -1.48 -4.15 -7.41
CA VAL A 247 -2.49 -4.42 -6.36
C VAL A 247 -1.96 -5.31 -5.22
N SER A 248 -0.95 -6.16 -5.45
CA SER A 248 -0.48 -7.11 -4.41
C SER A 248 0.05 -6.42 -3.15
N HIS A 249 0.47 -5.18 -3.28
CA HIS A 249 0.89 -4.33 -2.18
C HIS A 249 -0.17 -4.18 -1.07
N HIS A 250 -1.46 -4.46 -1.31
CA HIS A 250 -2.48 -4.45 -0.25
C HIS A 250 -2.31 -5.58 0.79
N ILE A 251 -1.83 -6.76 0.37
CA ILE A 251 -1.80 -7.97 1.20
C ILE A 251 -0.39 -8.52 1.43
N LEU A 252 0.54 -8.30 0.49
CA LEU A 252 1.87 -8.88 0.51
C LEU A 252 2.65 -8.53 1.79
N PRO A 253 2.69 -7.27 2.28
CA PRO A 253 3.41 -6.93 3.50
C PRO A 253 2.96 -7.75 4.72
N GLN A 254 1.65 -7.96 4.85
CA GLN A 254 1.06 -8.72 5.95
C GLN A 254 1.33 -10.22 5.80
N MET A 255 1.28 -10.75 4.58
CA MET A 255 1.60 -12.15 4.31
C MET A 255 3.07 -12.47 4.63
N LEU A 256 4.00 -11.56 4.31
CA LEU A 256 5.44 -11.72 4.56
C LEU A 256 5.83 -11.85 6.05
N VAL A 257 4.97 -11.37 6.95
CA VAL A 257 5.16 -11.49 8.41
C VAL A 257 4.24 -12.55 9.04
N SER A 258 3.38 -13.19 8.23
CA SER A 258 2.40 -14.17 8.68
C SER A 258 2.98 -15.60 8.74
N PRO A 259 2.33 -16.51 9.50
CA PRO A 259 2.62 -17.94 9.44
C PRO A 259 1.95 -18.66 8.25
N LEU A 260 1.22 -17.95 7.36
CA LEU A 260 0.50 -18.52 6.23
C LEU A 260 1.45 -18.82 5.05
N TRP A 261 2.44 -19.68 5.29
CA TRP A 261 3.55 -19.92 4.37
C TRP A 261 3.12 -20.56 3.05
N VAL A 262 2.10 -21.41 3.05
CA VAL A 262 1.59 -22.05 1.83
C VAL A 262 0.99 -20.99 0.89
N ASP A 263 0.10 -20.15 1.43
CA ASP A 263 -0.54 -19.07 0.69
C ASP A 263 0.47 -18.01 0.23
N LEU A 264 1.41 -17.63 1.09
CA LEU A 264 2.49 -16.71 0.74
C LEU A 264 3.36 -17.29 -0.39
N ASN A 265 3.68 -18.58 -0.34
CA ASN A 265 4.46 -19.24 -1.39
C ASN A 265 3.74 -19.20 -2.74
N ASN A 266 2.42 -19.47 -2.75
CA ASN A 266 1.62 -19.36 -3.97
C ASN A 266 1.62 -17.93 -4.53
N LEU A 267 1.38 -16.94 -3.67
CA LEU A 267 1.39 -15.52 -4.05
C LEU A 267 2.73 -15.10 -4.68
N LEU A 268 3.85 -15.45 -4.04
CA LEU A 268 5.19 -15.12 -4.53
C LEU A 268 5.50 -15.87 -5.83
N LYS A 269 5.16 -17.15 -5.91
CA LYS A 269 5.40 -17.99 -7.10
C LYS A 269 4.63 -17.47 -8.31
N ASP A 270 3.35 -17.17 -8.15
CA ASP A 270 2.51 -16.67 -9.25
C ASP A 270 3.01 -15.31 -9.76
N TYR A 271 3.42 -14.43 -8.84
CA TYR A 271 3.97 -13.12 -9.19
C TYR A 271 5.33 -13.22 -9.89
N LEU A 272 6.26 -14.05 -9.38
CA LEU A 272 7.55 -14.27 -10.03
C LEU A 272 7.39 -14.92 -11.40
N LYS A 273 6.45 -15.87 -11.54
CA LYS A 273 6.12 -16.47 -12.84
C LYS A 273 5.65 -15.42 -13.84
N PHE A 274 4.74 -14.53 -13.44
CA PHE A 274 4.31 -13.41 -14.28
C PHE A 274 5.50 -12.57 -14.76
N MET A 275 6.43 -12.23 -13.86
CA MET A 275 7.62 -11.43 -14.22
C MET A 275 8.54 -12.17 -15.20
N ASP A 276 8.80 -13.45 -14.97
CA ASP A 276 9.62 -14.27 -15.86
C ASP A 276 8.99 -14.41 -17.26
N ASP A 277 7.67 -14.67 -17.30
CA ASP A 277 6.91 -14.75 -18.55
C ASP A 277 6.95 -13.41 -19.29
N HIS A 278 6.75 -12.29 -18.59
CA HIS A 278 6.86 -10.94 -19.16
C HIS A 278 8.25 -10.65 -19.71
N PHE A 279 9.32 -10.95 -18.96
CA PHE A 279 10.68 -10.65 -19.43
C PHE A 279 11.08 -11.49 -20.63
N ARG A 280 10.60 -12.74 -20.72
CA ARG A 280 10.77 -13.58 -21.91
C ARG A 280 10.04 -12.98 -23.12
N GLU A 281 8.78 -12.60 -22.97
CA GLU A 281 7.94 -12.08 -24.06
C GLU A 281 8.30 -10.65 -24.49
N SER A 282 8.87 -9.85 -23.59
CA SER A 282 9.22 -8.44 -23.85
C SER A 282 10.16 -8.26 -25.06
N ALA A 283 11.08 -9.20 -25.28
CA ALA A 283 12.01 -9.15 -26.41
C ALA A 283 11.29 -9.36 -27.75
N ASP A 284 10.36 -10.33 -27.79
CA ASP A 284 9.58 -10.65 -28.98
C ASP A 284 8.62 -9.50 -29.35
N LEU A 285 7.97 -8.90 -28.35
CA LEU A 285 7.11 -7.72 -28.54
C LEU A 285 7.89 -6.53 -29.10
N THR A 286 9.12 -6.31 -28.59
CA THR A 286 10.01 -5.25 -29.07
C THR A 286 10.43 -5.49 -30.53
N PHE A 287 10.81 -6.73 -30.87
CA PHE A 287 11.17 -7.11 -32.24
C PHE A 287 9.98 -6.96 -33.20
N LEU A 288 8.79 -7.38 -32.78
CA LEU A 288 7.56 -7.27 -33.56
C LEU A 288 7.21 -5.81 -33.85
N ALA A 289 7.29 -4.93 -32.85
CA ALA A 289 7.06 -3.49 -33.03
C ALA A 289 8.05 -2.87 -34.03
N TYR A 290 9.33 -3.28 -33.97
CA TYR A 290 10.34 -2.85 -34.94
C TYR A 290 10.01 -3.30 -36.37
N ARG A 291 9.61 -4.57 -36.54
CA ARG A 291 9.19 -5.14 -37.83
C ARG A 291 8.01 -4.39 -38.45
N HIS A 292 7.06 -3.96 -37.62
CA HIS A 292 5.90 -3.16 -38.05
C HIS A 292 6.19 -1.66 -38.16
N ARG A 293 7.43 -1.20 -37.93
CA ARG A 293 7.85 0.21 -37.97
C ARG A 293 7.13 1.10 -36.95
N ASN A 294 6.65 0.51 -35.86
CA ASN A 294 6.04 1.21 -34.73
C ASN A 294 7.12 1.67 -33.73
N TYR A 295 8.02 2.56 -34.16
CA TYR A 295 9.20 2.92 -33.37
C TYR A 295 8.89 3.59 -32.04
N SER A 296 7.78 4.33 -31.93
CA SER A 296 7.33 4.88 -30.64
C SER A 296 7.02 3.78 -29.62
N LYS A 297 6.40 2.67 -30.06
CA LYS A 297 6.10 1.52 -29.19
C LYS A 297 7.34 0.74 -28.78
N VAL A 298 8.37 0.70 -29.61
CA VAL A 298 9.67 0.11 -29.22
C VAL A 298 10.23 0.82 -27.98
N ILE A 299 10.18 2.16 -27.96
CA ILE A 299 10.65 2.96 -26.82
C ILE A 299 9.80 2.65 -25.58
N GLU A 300 8.48 2.67 -25.72
CA GLU A 300 7.55 2.36 -24.62
C GLU A 300 7.80 0.95 -24.04
N PHE A 301 8.01 -0.06 -24.88
CA PHE A 301 8.27 -1.44 -24.42
C PHE A 301 9.60 -1.58 -23.67
N VAL A 302 10.65 -0.92 -24.14
CA VAL A 302 11.94 -0.91 -23.44
C VAL A 302 11.80 -0.20 -22.09
N GLN A 303 11.16 0.97 -22.05
CA GLN A 303 10.92 1.71 -20.82
C GLN A 303 10.05 0.92 -19.82
N PHE A 304 9.00 0.26 -20.30
CA PHE A 304 8.13 -0.55 -19.46
C PHE A 304 8.87 -1.77 -18.89
N LYS A 305 9.69 -2.44 -19.71
CA LYS A 305 10.55 -3.53 -19.25
C LYS A 305 11.53 -3.06 -18.18
N GLU A 306 12.24 -1.97 -18.42
CA GLU A 306 13.17 -1.38 -17.46
C GLU A 306 12.45 -0.99 -16.16
N GLN A 307 11.24 -0.44 -16.27
CA GLN A 307 10.41 -0.09 -15.12
C GLN A 307 10.09 -1.32 -14.27
N LEU A 308 9.68 -2.45 -14.87
CA LEU A 308 9.39 -3.67 -14.11
C LEU A 308 10.65 -4.37 -13.58
N GLN A 309 11.78 -4.31 -14.30
CA GLN A 309 13.05 -4.88 -13.84
C GLN A 309 13.55 -4.23 -12.53
N HIS A 310 13.26 -2.94 -12.34
CA HIS A 310 13.62 -2.19 -11.15
C HIS A 310 12.47 -2.06 -10.14
N SER A 311 11.38 -2.82 -10.32
CA SER A 311 10.25 -2.81 -9.41
C SER A 311 10.66 -3.20 -8.00
N ASN A 312 10.27 -2.37 -7.03
CA ASN A 312 10.49 -2.66 -5.63
C ASN A 312 9.79 -3.98 -5.21
N GLN A 313 8.58 -4.23 -5.71
CA GLN A 313 7.83 -5.43 -5.40
C GLN A 313 8.49 -6.67 -6.01
N TYR A 314 9.04 -6.54 -7.23
CA TYR A 314 9.81 -7.60 -7.88
C TYR A 314 11.04 -7.99 -7.07
N LEU A 315 11.83 -7.00 -6.65
CA LEU A 315 13.03 -7.25 -5.86
C LEU A 315 12.71 -7.82 -4.48
N VAL A 316 11.65 -7.35 -3.82
CA VAL A 316 11.15 -7.95 -2.58
C VAL A 316 10.79 -9.41 -2.81
N ALA A 317 9.98 -9.73 -3.82
CA ALA A 317 9.56 -11.12 -4.07
C ALA A 317 10.75 -12.04 -4.38
N ARG A 318 11.74 -11.58 -5.15
CA ARG A 318 12.96 -12.33 -5.46
C ARG A 318 13.78 -12.70 -4.23
N VAL A 319 13.77 -11.86 -3.21
CA VAL A 319 14.51 -12.10 -1.96
C VAL A 319 13.68 -12.92 -0.98
N GLU A 320 12.37 -12.65 -0.88
CA GLU A 320 11.50 -13.30 0.09
C GLU A 320 11.16 -14.75 -0.27
N ALA A 321 11.05 -15.10 -1.57
CA ALA A 321 10.71 -16.47 -1.97
C ALA A 321 11.77 -17.51 -1.56
N PRO A 322 13.08 -17.28 -1.80
CA PRO A 322 14.15 -18.12 -1.24
C PRO A 322 14.16 -18.16 0.28
N ILE A 323 13.95 -17.02 0.96
CA ILE A 323 13.88 -16.97 2.42
C ILE A 323 12.71 -17.80 2.94
N LEU A 324 11.57 -17.79 2.26
CA LEU A 324 10.42 -18.61 2.60
C LEU A 324 10.72 -20.10 2.46
N HIS A 325 11.40 -20.51 1.38
CA HIS A 325 11.85 -21.89 1.23
C HIS A 325 12.81 -22.30 2.36
N LEU A 326 13.75 -21.45 2.74
CA LEU A 326 14.62 -21.72 3.90
C LEU A 326 13.80 -21.85 5.19
N LYS A 327 12.80 -20.98 5.42
CA LYS A 327 11.90 -21.07 6.59
C LYS A 327 11.09 -22.37 6.61
N GLN A 328 10.59 -22.81 5.46
CA GLN A 328 9.77 -24.02 5.34
C GLN A 328 10.56 -25.31 5.61
N ASN A 329 11.86 -25.32 5.34
CA ASN A 329 12.75 -26.49 5.51
C ASN A 329 13.71 -26.34 6.70
N ALA A 330 13.48 -25.38 7.60
CA ALA A 330 14.39 -25.06 8.71
C ALA A 330 14.46 -26.15 9.80
N ASP A 331 13.60 -27.16 9.72
CA ASP A 331 13.61 -28.36 10.56
C ASP A 331 14.55 -29.45 10.02
N ASN A 332 15.00 -29.37 8.76
CA ASN A 332 15.86 -30.34 8.12
C ASN A 332 17.08 -29.69 7.45
N ILE A 333 18.26 -29.86 8.06
CA ILE A 333 19.54 -29.29 7.58
C ILE A 333 19.87 -29.77 6.17
N GLU A 334 19.58 -31.03 5.82
CA GLU A 334 19.89 -31.55 4.48
C GLU A 334 19.03 -30.90 3.39
N GLU A 335 17.77 -30.60 3.70
CA GLU A 335 16.87 -29.90 2.78
C GLU A 335 17.23 -28.41 2.70
N GLU A 336 17.61 -27.79 3.81
CA GLU A 336 18.13 -26.42 3.83
C GLU A 336 19.41 -26.30 2.99
N GLU A 337 20.34 -27.26 3.08
CA GLU A 337 21.55 -27.32 2.25
C GLU A 337 21.21 -27.46 0.76
N ARG A 338 20.23 -28.31 0.38
CA ARG A 338 19.77 -28.42 -1.02
C ARG A 338 19.16 -27.11 -1.53
N VAL A 339 18.38 -26.43 -0.70
CA VAL A 339 17.85 -25.10 -1.04
C VAL A 339 19.00 -24.13 -1.26
N LEU A 340 19.98 -24.08 -0.35
CA LEU A 340 21.15 -23.20 -0.47
C LEU A 340 22.01 -23.53 -1.71
N GLU A 341 22.18 -24.81 -2.06
CA GLU A 341 22.85 -25.24 -3.29
C GLU A 341 22.16 -24.68 -4.54
N SER A 342 20.82 -24.78 -4.60
CA SER A 342 20.03 -24.21 -5.71
C SER A 342 20.19 -22.69 -5.82
N LEU A 343 20.48 -22.02 -4.71
CA LEU A 343 20.74 -20.59 -4.59
C LEU A 343 22.23 -20.21 -4.73
N LYS A 344 23.07 -21.15 -5.20
CA LYS A 344 24.53 -20.98 -5.30
C LYS A 344 25.14 -20.47 -3.99
N PHE A 345 24.70 -21.06 -2.87
CA PHE A 345 25.16 -20.78 -1.52
C PHE A 345 24.99 -19.32 -1.09
N GLY A 346 24.01 -18.62 -1.65
CA GLY A 346 23.69 -17.24 -1.32
C GLY A 346 24.58 -16.17 -1.97
N ILE A 347 25.56 -16.55 -2.80
CA ILE A 347 26.50 -15.60 -3.42
C ILE A 347 25.77 -14.61 -4.33
N GLN A 348 24.81 -15.09 -5.12
CA GLN A 348 24.02 -14.27 -6.04
C GLN A 348 23.20 -13.19 -5.32
N PHE A 349 22.82 -13.40 -4.05
CA PHE A 349 22.10 -12.40 -3.28
C PHE A 349 23.02 -11.28 -2.76
N ILE A 350 24.31 -11.57 -2.55
CA ILE A 350 25.31 -10.54 -2.24
C ILE A 350 25.56 -9.68 -3.48
N GLU A 351 25.68 -10.31 -4.66
CA GLU A 351 25.80 -9.60 -5.93
C GLU A 351 24.57 -8.70 -6.17
N LEU A 352 23.37 -9.27 -6.00
CA LEU A 352 22.11 -8.53 -6.08
C LEU A 352 22.08 -7.34 -5.09
N SER A 353 22.50 -7.56 -3.84
CA SER A 353 22.60 -6.50 -2.83
C SER A 353 23.54 -5.36 -3.24
N ASN A 354 24.65 -5.68 -3.90
CA ASN A 354 25.60 -4.67 -4.39
C ASN A 354 25.08 -3.94 -5.63
N GLU A 355 24.39 -4.64 -6.53
CA GLU A 355 23.76 -4.06 -7.73
C GLU A 355 22.61 -3.12 -7.37
N ILE A 356 21.76 -3.51 -6.43
CA ILE A 356 20.59 -2.74 -5.99
C ILE A 356 21.01 -1.39 -5.40
N GLY A 357 22.13 -1.32 -4.68
CA GLY A 357 22.65 -0.06 -4.12
C GLY A 357 23.07 0.97 -5.19
N SER A 358 23.19 0.57 -6.45
CA SER A 358 23.67 1.42 -7.56
C SER A 358 22.56 2.00 -8.44
N LYS A 359 21.32 1.53 -8.32
CA LYS A 359 20.20 1.89 -9.21
C LYS A 359 18.96 2.35 -8.42
N SER A 360 18.19 3.26 -8.99
CA SER A 360 16.92 3.71 -8.43
C SER A 360 15.83 2.65 -8.57
N LEU A 361 14.95 2.54 -7.57
CA LEU A 361 13.79 1.65 -7.60
C LEU A 361 12.59 2.32 -8.26
N THR A 362 11.71 1.49 -8.84
CA THR A 362 10.40 1.91 -9.31
C THR A 362 9.30 1.46 -8.35
N PHE A 363 8.30 2.33 -8.20
CA PHE A 363 7.14 2.14 -7.33
C PHE A 363 5.89 2.18 -8.20
N ASN A 364 5.33 1.01 -8.45
CA ASN A 364 4.24 0.80 -9.41
C ASN A 364 2.92 0.50 -8.69
N GLU A 365 2.86 0.64 -7.36
CA GLU A 365 1.67 0.35 -6.59
C GLU A 365 0.56 1.37 -6.87
N ASP A 366 -0.68 0.89 -6.98
CA ASP A 366 -1.84 1.76 -6.97
C ASP A 366 -2.17 2.20 -5.54
N LEU A 367 -1.58 3.31 -5.12
CA LEU A 367 -1.84 3.89 -3.80
C LEU A 367 -3.21 4.60 -3.71
N GLN A 368 -3.90 4.83 -4.83
CA GLN A 368 -5.20 5.52 -4.83
C GLN A 368 -6.33 4.63 -4.33
N SER A 369 -6.23 3.31 -4.54
CA SER A 369 -7.21 2.34 -4.04
C SER A 369 -7.04 2.02 -2.55
N ARG A 370 -5.94 2.45 -1.91
CA ARG A 370 -5.75 2.25 -0.47
C ARG A 370 -6.67 3.15 0.36
N PRO A 371 -7.18 2.65 1.49
CA PRO A 371 -7.97 3.50 2.37
C PRO A 371 -7.10 4.57 3.03
N TRP A 372 -7.73 5.69 3.38
CA TRP A 372 -7.03 6.86 3.96
C TRP A 372 -6.26 6.53 5.23
N TRP A 373 -6.64 5.49 5.97
CA TRP A 373 -5.95 5.08 7.20
C TRP A 373 -4.69 4.25 6.97
N THR A 374 -4.48 3.69 5.78
CA THR A 374 -3.26 2.97 5.39
C THR A 374 -2.79 3.43 4.00
N PRO A 375 -2.39 4.70 3.85
CA PRO A 375 -2.11 5.31 2.54
C PRO A 375 -0.91 4.69 1.83
N THR A 376 0.01 4.08 2.58
CA THR A 376 1.13 3.30 2.04
C THR A 376 1.28 1.99 2.80
N SER A 377 2.09 1.06 2.29
CA SER A 377 2.35 -0.23 2.95
C SER A 377 3.02 -0.09 4.32
N GLU A 378 3.69 1.03 4.57
CA GLU A 378 4.50 1.28 5.76
C GLU A 378 3.76 2.13 6.81
N LYS A 379 2.64 2.79 6.45
CA LYS A 379 1.90 3.69 7.33
C LYS A 379 0.51 3.16 7.65
N ASN A 380 0.17 3.15 8.93
CA ASN A 380 -1.17 2.85 9.42
C ASN A 380 -1.55 3.84 10.54
N TYR A 381 -2.43 4.77 10.23
CA TYR A 381 -2.85 5.83 11.15
C TYR A 381 -3.68 5.31 12.32
N LEU A 382 -4.36 4.17 12.18
CA LEU A 382 -5.18 3.61 13.26
C LEU A 382 -4.33 3.12 14.44
N LEU A 383 -3.03 2.87 14.25
CA LEU A 383 -2.13 2.44 15.32
C LEU A 383 -1.72 3.60 16.25
N GLY A 384 -1.66 4.83 15.72
CA GLY A 384 -1.32 6.04 16.47
C GLY A 384 -2.56 6.78 17.01
N PRO A 385 -2.42 7.72 17.95
CA PRO A 385 -3.54 8.50 18.48
C PRO A 385 -4.26 9.30 17.38
N PHE A 386 -5.48 9.76 17.67
CA PHE A 386 -6.20 10.62 16.73
C PHE A 386 -5.55 12.02 16.69
N GLU A 387 -4.98 12.40 15.53
CA GLU A 387 -4.22 13.64 15.37
C GLU A 387 -4.87 14.68 14.42
N GLY A 388 -6.09 14.41 13.93
CA GLY A 388 -6.80 15.29 12.98
C GLY A 388 -6.22 15.32 11.55
N ILE A 389 -6.92 15.94 10.58
CA ILE A 389 -6.59 15.86 9.13
C ILE A 389 -5.33 16.65 8.75
N SER A 390 -4.90 17.66 9.52
CA SER A 390 -3.70 18.44 9.15
C SER A 390 -2.44 17.56 9.00
N PHE A 391 -2.52 16.29 9.41
CA PHE A 391 -1.50 15.26 9.30
C PHE A 391 -1.76 14.19 8.22
N PHE A 392 -2.60 14.42 7.20
CA PHE A 392 -2.58 13.57 5.99
C PHE A 392 -1.70 14.22 4.93
N PRO A 393 -0.36 14.09 5.01
CA PRO A 393 0.49 14.58 3.94
C PRO A 393 0.14 13.81 2.68
N ARG A 394 -0.40 14.51 1.67
CA ARG A 394 -0.26 14.10 0.25
C ARG A 394 1.20 14.25 -0.23
N GLU A 395 2.16 14.25 0.69
CA GLU A 395 3.58 14.31 0.35
C GLU A 395 4.05 12.90 0.05
N ASN A 396 4.34 12.69 -1.24
CA ASN A 396 5.06 11.54 -1.72
C ASN A 396 6.46 11.53 -1.08
N MET A 397 6.60 10.84 0.05
CA MET A 397 7.88 10.56 0.70
C MET A 397 8.67 9.47 -0.06
N THR A 398 8.68 9.54 -1.40
CA THR A 398 9.23 8.50 -2.28
C THR A 398 10.68 8.19 -1.94
N LYS A 399 11.48 9.21 -1.60
CA LYS A 399 12.90 9.04 -1.23
C LYS A 399 13.08 8.28 0.08
N GLU A 400 12.28 8.58 1.10
CA GLU A 400 12.34 7.88 2.39
C GLU A 400 11.88 6.43 2.22
N ARG A 401 10.80 6.22 1.45
CA ARG A 401 10.27 4.91 1.12
C ARG A 401 11.30 4.06 0.36
N GLU A 402 11.94 4.64 -0.65
CA GLU A 402 13.04 4.01 -1.40
C GLU A 402 14.20 3.61 -0.49
N ALA A 403 14.69 4.53 0.34
CA ALA A 403 15.76 4.23 1.29
C ALA A 403 15.36 3.12 2.30
N ASN A 404 14.10 3.08 2.73
CA ASN A 404 13.60 2.03 3.60
C ASN A 404 13.57 0.66 2.89
N VAL A 405 12.98 0.60 1.69
CA VAL A 405 12.87 -0.64 0.92
C VAL A 405 14.25 -1.18 0.54
N LEU A 406 15.16 -0.31 0.09
CA LEU A 406 16.55 -0.69 -0.20
C LEU A 406 17.23 -1.32 1.02
N ARG A 407 17.13 -0.69 2.20
CA ARG A 407 17.69 -1.25 3.45
C ARG A 407 17.08 -2.61 3.79
N VAL A 408 15.77 -2.78 3.61
CA VAL A 408 15.08 -4.05 3.90
C VAL A 408 15.53 -5.15 2.95
N ILE A 409 15.57 -4.87 1.64
CA ILE A 409 16.02 -5.82 0.61
C ILE A 409 17.49 -6.18 0.84
N GLU A 410 18.35 -5.20 1.05
CA GLU A 410 19.78 -5.41 1.32
C GLU A 410 19.97 -6.34 2.52
N ARG A 411 19.34 -5.99 3.65
CA ARG A 411 19.40 -6.76 4.89
C ARG A 411 18.96 -8.21 4.66
N LYS A 412 17.83 -8.42 3.97
CA LYS A 412 17.28 -9.76 3.74
C LYS A 412 18.11 -10.57 2.73
N SER A 413 18.75 -9.90 1.77
CA SER A 413 19.61 -10.56 0.77
C SER A 413 20.87 -11.17 1.39
N LEU A 414 21.34 -10.68 2.54
CA LEU A 414 22.49 -11.27 3.23
C LEU A 414 22.18 -12.63 3.87
N LEU A 415 20.90 -12.93 4.13
CA LEU A 415 20.48 -14.07 4.95
C LEU A 415 20.87 -15.43 4.39
N PRO A 416 20.63 -15.75 3.10
CA PRO A 416 20.98 -17.07 2.57
C PRO A 416 22.49 -17.37 2.70
N ARG A 417 23.35 -16.37 2.45
CA ARG A 417 24.81 -16.55 2.60
C ARG A 417 25.20 -16.72 4.06
N MET A 418 24.65 -15.90 4.95
CA MET A 418 24.93 -16.00 6.39
C MET A 418 24.53 -17.36 6.96
N ILE A 419 23.37 -17.88 6.56
CA ILE A 419 22.89 -19.21 6.96
C ILE A 419 23.87 -20.29 6.47
N TYR A 420 24.22 -20.27 5.17
CA TYR A 420 25.20 -21.22 4.60
C TYR A 420 26.54 -21.22 5.37
N LEU A 421 27.13 -20.04 5.57
CA LEU A 421 28.41 -19.92 6.28
C LEU A 421 28.29 -20.39 7.75
N SER A 422 27.13 -20.21 8.38
CA SER A 422 26.86 -20.69 9.74
C SER A 422 26.83 -22.22 9.79
N ILE A 423 26.12 -22.87 8.85
CA ILE A 423 26.04 -24.35 8.74
C ILE A 423 27.45 -24.94 8.51
N ARG A 424 28.22 -24.34 7.59
CA ARG A 424 29.59 -24.76 7.29
C ARG A 424 30.53 -24.60 8.48
N SER A 425 30.43 -23.49 9.21
CA SER A 425 31.22 -23.25 10.42
C SER A 425 30.92 -24.29 11.49
N ALA A 426 29.63 -24.54 11.78
CA ALA A 426 29.22 -25.55 12.74
C ALA A 426 29.68 -26.97 12.35
N SER A 427 29.62 -27.31 11.06
CA SER A 427 30.09 -28.60 10.53
C SER A 427 31.60 -28.81 10.67
N ALA A 428 32.39 -27.74 10.51
CA ALA A 428 33.84 -27.79 10.71
C ALA A 428 34.22 -28.02 12.18
N LEU A 429 33.49 -27.38 13.10
CA LEU A 429 33.69 -27.52 14.55
C LEU A 429 33.30 -28.91 15.07
N LEU A 430 32.24 -29.51 14.53
CA LEU A 430 31.88 -30.89 14.84
C LEU A 430 32.99 -31.87 14.41
N LYS A 431 33.64 -31.65 13.26
CA LYS A 431 34.76 -32.48 12.80
C LYS A 431 36.03 -32.27 13.64
N GLU A 432 36.35 -31.04 14.04
CA GLU A 432 37.46 -30.75 14.97
C GLU A 432 37.31 -31.47 16.32
N ASN A 433 36.08 -31.72 16.80
CA ASN A 433 35.84 -32.46 18.04
C ASN A 433 36.06 -33.99 17.92
N PHE A 434 36.10 -34.55 16.71
CA PHE A 434 36.34 -35.99 16.48
C PHE A 434 37.78 -36.29 15.98
N GLU A 435 38.49 -35.32 15.41
CA GLU A 435 39.86 -35.49 14.92
C GLU A 435 40.88 -34.84 15.88
N VAL A 436 41.70 -35.66 16.56
CA VAL A 436 42.73 -35.24 17.54
C VAL A 436 43.89 -34.42 16.91
N ASN A 437 43.89 -34.21 15.60
CA ASN A 437 44.84 -33.33 14.91
C ASN A 437 44.07 -32.19 14.25
N GLY A 438 44.21 -30.99 14.83
CA GLY A 438 43.45 -29.79 14.48
C GLY A 438 43.43 -29.48 12.98
N SER A 439 42.29 -29.75 12.35
CA SER A 439 41.91 -29.17 11.06
C SER A 439 41.31 -27.80 11.37
N LEU A 440 42.14 -26.74 11.43
CA LEU A 440 41.68 -25.37 11.66
C LEU A 440 40.48 -25.04 10.77
N SER A 441 39.38 -24.60 11.38
CA SER A 441 38.27 -23.92 10.70
C SER A 441 38.81 -22.97 9.61
N ASP A 442 38.31 -23.07 8.37
CA ASP A 442 38.80 -22.22 7.26
C ASP A 442 38.68 -20.73 7.65
N PRO A 443 39.81 -20.02 7.84
CA PRO A 443 39.82 -18.64 8.33
C PRO A 443 39.07 -17.68 7.39
N LYS A 444 38.90 -18.08 6.12
CA LYS A 444 38.15 -17.33 5.11
C LYS A 444 36.63 -17.38 5.37
N ILE A 445 36.09 -18.51 5.82
CA ILE A 445 34.66 -18.67 6.14
C ILE A 445 34.29 -17.83 7.36
N SER A 446 35.12 -17.88 8.41
CA SER A 446 34.89 -17.14 9.66
C SER A 446 34.98 -15.62 9.45
N SER A 447 35.96 -15.16 8.67
CA SER A 447 36.12 -13.73 8.35
C SER A 447 34.98 -13.19 7.47
N GLU A 448 34.52 -13.96 6.48
CA GLU A 448 33.36 -13.59 5.66
C GLU A 448 32.07 -13.51 6.50
N LEU A 449 31.80 -14.52 7.33
CA LEU A 449 30.61 -14.53 8.20
C LEU A 449 30.61 -13.34 9.16
N LYS A 450 31.76 -13.03 9.77
CA LYS A 450 31.91 -11.86 10.64
C LYS A 450 31.61 -10.56 9.90
N PHE A 451 32.16 -10.37 8.70
CA PHE A 451 31.90 -9.18 7.88
C PHE A 451 30.40 -9.03 7.54
N LEU A 452 29.73 -10.12 7.17
CA LEU A 452 28.30 -10.09 6.86
C LEU A 452 27.43 -9.79 8.10
N LEU A 453 27.79 -10.33 9.26
CA LEU A 453 27.14 -10.01 10.54
C LEU A 453 27.29 -8.53 10.91
N GLU A 454 28.49 -7.95 10.73
CA GLU A 454 28.73 -6.52 10.95
C GLU A 454 27.89 -5.65 10.02
N ARG A 455 27.84 -6.00 8.73
CA ARG A 455 26.99 -5.31 7.74
C ARG A 455 25.51 -5.41 8.11
N TYR A 456 25.05 -6.60 8.51
CA TYR A 456 23.67 -6.85 8.92
C TYR A 456 23.28 -6.05 10.18
N ALA A 457 24.15 -6.02 11.19
CA ALA A 457 23.95 -5.24 12.41
C ALA A 457 23.87 -3.73 12.12
N LYS A 458 24.75 -3.22 11.25
CA LYS A 458 24.73 -1.83 10.80
C LYS A 458 23.42 -1.45 10.10
N LEU A 459 22.87 -2.35 9.26
CA LEU A 459 21.58 -2.15 8.59
C LEU A 459 20.39 -2.14 9.57
N LEU A 460 20.53 -2.78 10.74
CA LEU A 460 19.57 -2.69 11.83
C LEU A 460 19.75 -1.44 12.71
N GLY A 461 20.83 -0.67 12.51
CA GLY A 461 21.14 0.52 13.31
C GLY A 461 21.93 0.23 14.60
N PHE A 462 22.54 -0.95 14.73
CA PHE A 462 23.32 -1.35 15.91
C PHE A 462 24.81 -1.52 15.58
N SER A 463 25.66 -1.46 16.61
CA SER A 463 27.01 -2.01 16.53
C SER A 463 26.99 -3.53 16.74
N LEU A 464 28.02 -4.23 16.26
CA LEU A 464 28.16 -5.68 16.47
C LEU A 464 28.27 -6.01 17.97
N SER A 465 28.97 -5.18 18.75
CA SER A 465 29.10 -5.34 20.21
C SER A 465 27.76 -5.24 20.92
N ASP A 466 26.93 -4.24 20.57
CA ASP A 466 25.59 -4.09 21.17
C ASP A 466 24.71 -5.29 20.81
N SER A 467 24.82 -5.78 19.58
CA SER A 467 24.05 -6.93 19.11
C SER A 467 24.45 -8.21 19.86
N ILE A 468 25.75 -8.43 20.10
CA ILE A 468 26.26 -9.57 20.87
C ILE A 468 25.80 -9.46 22.33
N GLU A 469 25.89 -8.28 22.96
CA GLU A 469 25.41 -8.05 24.32
C GLU A 469 23.91 -8.31 24.47
N VAL A 470 23.09 -7.87 23.51
CA VAL A 470 21.64 -8.10 23.50
C VAL A 470 21.34 -9.60 23.50
N VAL A 471 22.05 -10.39 22.69
CA VAL A 471 21.75 -11.83 22.64
C VAL A 471 22.39 -12.63 23.79
N LEU A 472 23.54 -12.19 24.31
CA LEU A 472 24.07 -12.71 25.58
C LEU A 472 23.12 -12.41 26.75
N GLY A 473 22.46 -11.25 26.75
CA GLY A 473 21.41 -10.90 27.72
C GLY A 473 20.16 -11.79 27.62
N VAL A 474 19.73 -12.10 26.39
CA VAL A 474 18.59 -13.00 26.13
C VAL A 474 18.90 -14.45 26.53
N SER A 475 20.11 -14.94 26.23
CA SER A 475 20.55 -16.30 26.59
C SER A 475 20.83 -16.49 28.09
N SER A 476 21.16 -15.40 28.80
CA SER A 476 21.34 -15.39 30.26
C SER A 476 20.07 -15.13 31.08
N GLY A 477 18.91 -14.92 30.42
CA GLY A 477 17.61 -14.76 31.08
C GLY A 477 17.37 -13.39 31.72
N VAL A 478 18.22 -12.40 31.47
CA VAL A 478 18.04 -11.02 31.96
C VAL A 478 17.03 -10.32 31.04
N LYS A 479 15.87 -9.91 31.57
CA LYS A 479 14.87 -9.13 30.81
C LYS A 479 15.33 -7.68 30.68
N PRO A 480 15.69 -7.18 29.50
CA PRO A 480 15.91 -5.75 29.33
C PRO A 480 14.54 -5.12 29.07
N SER A 481 14.15 -4.17 29.92
CA SER A 481 12.85 -3.47 29.87
C SER A 481 12.58 -2.76 28.54
N SER A 482 13.61 -2.52 27.73
CA SER A 482 13.53 -1.93 26.38
C SER A 482 13.19 -2.92 25.26
N VAL A 483 13.26 -4.24 25.48
CA VAL A 483 13.14 -5.27 24.42
C VAL A 483 11.69 -5.65 24.09
N ARG A 484 10.71 -5.22 24.90
CA ARG A 484 9.29 -5.54 24.67
C ARG A 484 8.71 -4.95 23.38
N PHE A 485 9.25 -3.82 22.91
CA PHE A 485 8.86 -3.20 21.62
C PHE A 485 9.63 -3.76 20.41
N TYR A 486 10.81 -4.37 20.63
CA TYR A 486 11.62 -4.98 19.58
C TYR A 486 11.12 -6.36 19.15
N LEU A 487 10.51 -7.11 20.07
CA LEU A 487 10.08 -8.50 19.83
C LEU A 487 8.84 -8.63 18.93
N LEU A 488 7.94 -7.65 18.94
CA LEU A 488 6.68 -7.70 18.19
C LEU A 488 6.77 -7.16 16.76
N SER A 489 7.78 -6.33 16.46
CA SER A 489 7.91 -5.64 15.16
C SER A 489 8.79 -6.37 14.14
N ASN A 490 9.45 -7.48 14.50
CA ASN A 490 10.44 -8.14 13.65
C ASN A 490 10.53 -9.66 13.91
N ILE A 491 9.44 -10.39 13.68
CA ILE A 491 9.42 -11.87 13.67
C ILE A 491 10.51 -12.43 12.72
N ASN A 492 10.86 -11.69 11.66
CA ASN A 492 11.94 -12.05 10.73
C ASN A 492 13.36 -11.91 11.30
N SER A 493 13.62 -10.92 12.16
CA SER A 493 14.93 -10.78 12.84
C SER A 493 15.10 -11.87 13.92
N TYR A 494 13.98 -12.31 14.51
CA TYR A 494 13.99 -13.39 15.50
C TYR A 494 14.41 -14.72 14.89
N PHE A 495 14.11 -14.98 13.61
CA PHE A 495 14.47 -16.23 12.91
C PHE A 495 15.95 -16.28 12.53
N VAL A 496 16.52 -15.16 12.08
CA VAL A 496 17.96 -15.05 11.75
C VAL A 496 18.80 -15.08 13.02
N ILE A 497 18.36 -14.36 14.07
CA ILE A 497 18.96 -14.48 15.39
C ILE A 497 18.74 -15.89 15.94
N ASN A 498 17.60 -16.56 15.76
CA ASN A 498 17.40 -17.94 16.22
C ASN A 498 18.15 -19.00 15.42
N ILE A 499 18.43 -18.84 14.12
CA ILE A 499 19.22 -19.79 13.34
C ILE A 499 20.71 -19.58 13.62
N VAL A 500 21.16 -18.32 13.58
CA VAL A 500 22.54 -17.96 13.91
C VAL A 500 22.82 -18.26 15.39
N PHE A 501 21.88 -18.02 16.31
CA PHE A 501 21.99 -18.42 17.72
C PHE A 501 21.62 -19.87 18.02
N ARG A 502 20.78 -20.59 17.26
CA ARG A 502 20.68 -22.05 17.42
C ARG A 502 22.06 -22.66 17.17
N HIS A 503 22.70 -22.26 16.08
CA HIS A 503 24.01 -22.76 15.70
C HIS A 503 25.13 -22.19 16.59
N TYR A 504 25.03 -20.93 17.05
CA TYR A 504 26.00 -20.31 17.97
C TYR A 504 25.82 -20.70 19.46
N ILE A 505 24.60 -21.06 19.91
CA ILE A 505 24.33 -21.61 21.25
C ILE A 505 24.71 -23.09 21.30
N ILE A 506 24.51 -23.85 20.21
CA ILE A 506 25.14 -25.18 20.06
C ILE A 506 26.68 -25.04 20.12
N PHE A 507 27.25 -23.99 19.51
CA PHE A 507 28.68 -23.65 19.56
C PHE A 507 29.21 -23.25 20.97
N THR A 508 28.40 -22.62 21.82
CA THR A 508 28.85 -22.11 23.15
C THR A 508 28.40 -22.96 24.35
N CYS A 509 27.28 -23.69 24.27
CA CYS A 509 26.72 -24.43 25.41
C CYS A 509 27.26 -25.84 25.64
N GLN A 510 28.19 -26.36 24.83
CA GLN A 510 28.90 -27.60 25.18
C GLN A 510 29.88 -27.46 26.37
N ASN A 511 30.11 -26.24 26.87
CA ASN A 511 30.93 -26.01 28.06
C ASN A 511 30.15 -25.89 29.39
N THR A 512 28.82 -26.00 29.42
CA THR A 512 28.09 -26.04 30.71
C THR A 512 26.83 -26.91 30.65
N ASN A 513 26.68 -27.82 31.61
CA ASN A 513 25.57 -28.76 31.80
C ASN A 513 24.20 -28.10 32.08
N LYS A 514 23.67 -27.30 31.15
CA LYS A 514 22.32 -26.72 31.24
C LYS A 514 21.55 -26.89 29.93
N LEU A 515 21.50 -28.12 29.42
CA LEU A 515 20.76 -28.45 28.20
C LEU A 515 19.22 -28.52 28.40
N PHE A 516 18.72 -28.50 29.64
CA PHE A 516 17.32 -28.90 29.92
C PHE A 516 16.28 -27.76 29.99
N SER A 517 16.68 -26.49 30.03
CA SER A 517 15.71 -25.37 30.15
C SER A 517 15.40 -24.68 28.83
N ILE A 518 16.17 -24.92 27.76
CA ILE A 518 16.02 -24.20 26.50
C ILE A 518 14.90 -24.83 25.64
N VAL A 519 14.76 -26.16 25.65
CA VAL A 519 13.72 -26.88 24.88
C VAL A 519 12.29 -26.53 25.33
N TYR A 520 12.07 -26.17 26.59
CA TYR A 520 10.74 -25.86 27.12
C TYR A 520 10.19 -24.49 26.68
N PHE A 521 11.04 -23.59 26.15
CA PHE A 521 10.59 -22.30 25.61
C PHE A 521 10.22 -22.38 24.11
N PHE A 522 10.61 -23.47 23.44
CA PHE A 522 10.45 -23.68 21.99
C PHE A 522 9.17 -24.42 21.58
N ASN A 523 8.45 -25.05 22.52
CA ASN A 523 7.10 -25.56 22.28
C ASN A 523 6.07 -24.55 22.79
N GLY A 524 5.51 -23.76 21.88
CA GLY A 524 4.42 -22.82 22.15
C GLY A 524 3.10 -23.50 22.52
N HIS A 525 3.08 -24.33 23.56
CA HIS A 525 1.89 -24.46 24.40
C HIS A 525 2.04 -23.50 25.59
N GLY A 526 1.71 -22.24 25.32
CA GLY A 526 1.54 -21.21 26.32
C GLY A 526 0.25 -20.46 26.06
N ARG A 527 -0.89 -21.08 26.38
CA ARG A 527 -2.07 -20.30 26.78
C ARG A 527 -1.59 -19.34 27.88
N LEU A 528 -1.79 -18.05 27.68
CA LEU A 528 -2.07 -17.15 28.79
C LEU A 528 -3.58 -16.90 28.75
N VAL A 529 -4.20 -17.24 29.87
CA VAL A 529 -5.57 -16.87 30.26
C VAL A 529 -5.76 -15.36 30.16
#